data_AF-Q8GTI4-F1
#
_entry.id   AF-Q8GTI4-F1
#
_cell.length_a   1.000
_cell.length_b   1.000
_cell.length_c   1.000
_cell.angle_alpha   90.00
_cell.angle_beta   90.00
_cell.angle_gamma   90.00
#
_symmetry.space_group_name_H-M   'P 1'
#
loop_
_entity.id
_entity.type
_entity.pdbx_description
1 polymer ?
#
loop_
_entity_poly.entity_id
_entity_poly.type
_entity_poly.pdbx_seq_one_letter_code
_entity_poly.pdbx_strand_id
1 'polypeptide(L)'
;GPRHAAPVAAAAASMMMAPAAFADEIGDAAKKLGDASYSFAKEVDWNNGIFLQAPGKFQPLKALKAIDKMIEMGAAADPKLLKEAAEAHHKAIGSISGPNGVTSRADWDAVNAALGRVVASVPKAKVMAVYDSVKDITDPKVPAYMKSLVNGPDAENAYKAFLEFKDVVAKNQVTTASAPAVVPSGDKIGVAAKALSDASYPFIKDIDWLSDIYLKPLPGKTAPETLKAIDKMIVMGAKMDGNLLKAAAEAHHKAIGSIDAKGVTSTA
;
A
#
# COMPACT_ATOMS: atom_id res chain seq x y z
N GLY A 1 8.59 54.04 -53.81
CA GLY A 1 8.87 52.76 -53.12
C GLY A 1 9.71 53.01 -51.88
N PRO A 2 10.07 51.99 -51.10
CA PRO A 2 9.39 50.70 -50.91
C PRO A 2 8.49 50.71 -49.65
N ARG A 3 7.47 49.85 -49.65
CA ARG A 3 6.64 49.54 -48.48
C ARG A 3 7.44 48.58 -47.57
N HIS A 4 7.71 48.97 -46.34
CA HIS A 4 8.16 48.01 -45.32
C HIS A 4 6.93 47.33 -44.71
N ALA A 5 6.62 46.14 -45.24
CA ALA A 5 5.75 45.19 -44.57
C ALA A 5 6.52 44.59 -43.39
N ALA A 6 5.99 44.77 -42.17
CA ALA A 6 6.46 44.05 -41.00
C ALA A 6 6.03 42.57 -41.13
N PRO A 7 6.92 41.59 -40.90
CA PRO A 7 6.52 40.19 -40.87
C PRO A 7 5.73 39.94 -39.58
N VAL A 8 4.47 39.52 -39.73
CA VAL A 8 3.69 38.94 -38.64
C VAL A 8 4.30 37.57 -38.35
N ALA A 9 5.13 37.48 -37.31
CA ALA A 9 5.58 36.21 -36.78
C ALA A 9 4.38 35.53 -36.10
N ALA A 10 3.84 34.50 -36.77
CA ALA A 10 2.89 33.59 -36.16
C ALA A 10 3.59 32.86 -35.00
N ALA A 11 3.28 33.25 -33.77
CA ALA A 11 3.66 32.50 -32.59
C ALA A 11 2.84 31.19 -32.58
N ALA A 12 3.39 30.14 -33.19
CA ALA A 12 2.95 28.79 -32.91
C ALA A 12 3.30 28.50 -31.45
N ALA A 13 2.32 28.64 -30.56
CA ALA A 13 2.39 28.11 -29.21
C ALA A 13 2.50 26.59 -29.31
N SER A 14 3.74 26.11 -29.40
CA SER A 14 4.05 24.73 -29.09
C SER A 14 3.70 24.55 -27.61
N MET A 15 2.50 24.01 -27.35
CA MET A 15 2.26 23.33 -26.09
C MET A 15 3.28 22.19 -26.05
N MET A 16 4.44 22.44 -25.42
CA MET A 16 5.28 21.37 -24.93
C MET A 16 4.43 20.61 -23.92
N MET A 17 3.72 19.58 -24.40
CA MET A 17 3.28 18.53 -23.51
C MET A 17 4.53 17.97 -22.88
N ALA A 18 4.66 18.21 -21.57
CA ALA A 18 5.57 17.46 -20.74
C ALA A 18 5.44 15.97 -21.13
N PRO A 19 6.55 15.24 -21.34
CA PRO A 19 6.47 13.83 -21.67
C PRO A 19 5.56 13.14 -20.65
N ALA A 20 4.55 12.42 -21.12
CA ALA A 20 3.68 11.64 -20.26
C ALA A 20 4.54 10.63 -19.50
N ALA A 21 4.95 10.97 -18.28
CA ALA A 21 5.96 10.23 -17.53
C ALA A 21 5.54 8.80 -17.13
N PHE A 22 4.37 8.31 -17.57
CA PHE A 22 3.80 7.01 -17.22
C PHE A 22 2.85 6.43 -18.28
N ALA A 23 3.12 6.60 -19.58
CA ALA A 23 2.37 5.88 -20.61
C ALA A 23 2.86 4.41 -20.66
N ASP A 24 2.31 3.55 -19.81
CA ASP A 24 2.50 2.10 -19.85
C ASP A 24 1.15 1.36 -19.78
N GLU A 25 1.16 0.06 -20.12
CA GLU A 25 -0.08 -0.73 -20.24
C GLU A 25 -0.87 -0.76 -18.91
N ILE A 26 -0.18 -0.76 -17.77
CA ILE A 26 -0.81 -0.75 -16.44
C ILE A 26 -1.49 0.59 -16.18
N GLY A 27 -0.87 1.71 -16.55
CA GLY A 27 -1.47 3.04 -16.42
C GLY A 27 -2.73 3.22 -17.25
N ASP A 28 -2.75 2.70 -18.47
CA ASP A 28 -3.95 2.74 -19.32
C ASP A 28 -5.05 1.80 -18.83
N ALA A 29 -4.69 0.62 -18.32
CA ALA A 29 -5.63 -0.29 -17.68
C ALA A 29 -6.20 0.29 -16.38
N ALA A 30 -5.41 1.05 -15.61
CA ALA A 30 -5.86 1.69 -14.38
C ALA A 30 -6.92 2.78 -14.64
N LYS A 31 -6.83 3.52 -15.76
CA LYS A 31 -7.90 4.46 -16.16
C LYS A 31 -9.21 3.74 -16.45
N LYS A 32 -9.16 2.62 -17.18
CA LYS A 32 -10.35 1.78 -17.45
C LYS A 32 -10.95 1.22 -16.16
N LEU A 33 -10.09 0.78 -15.23
CA LEU A 33 -10.53 0.38 -13.89
C LEU A 33 -11.21 1.56 -13.18
N GLY A 34 -10.63 2.75 -13.23
CA GLY A 34 -11.20 3.97 -12.67
C GLY A 34 -12.59 4.31 -13.22
N ASP A 35 -12.79 4.18 -14.53
CA ASP A 35 -14.07 4.45 -15.20
C ASP A 35 -15.19 3.55 -14.65
N ALA A 36 -14.84 2.30 -14.35
CA ALA A 36 -15.80 1.31 -13.87
C ALA A 36 -15.95 1.25 -12.34
N SER A 37 -14.94 1.72 -11.57
CA SER A 37 -14.88 1.54 -10.12
C SER A 37 -15.05 2.81 -9.29
N TYR A 38 -14.89 4.00 -9.88
CA TYR A 38 -14.93 5.24 -9.10
C TYR A 38 -16.33 5.58 -8.57
N SER A 39 -17.40 5.13 -9.22
CA SER A 39 -18.76 5.24 -8.66
C SER A 39 -18.86 4.45 -7.35
N PHE A 40 -18.51 3.17 -7.36
CA PHE A 40 -18.39 2.34 -6.15
C PHE A 40 -17.49 2.98 -5.09
N ALA A 41 -16.32 3.51 -5.47
CA ALA A 41 -15.39 4.15 -4.52
C ALA A 41 -16.00 5.38 -3.80
N LYS A 42 -16.90 6.14 -4.44
CA LYS A 42 -17.61 7.25 -3.80
C LYS A 42 -18.68 6.80 -2.80
N GLU A 43 -19.22 5.60 -2.96
CA GLU A 43 -20.28 5.06 -2.10
C GLU A 43 -19.74 4.48 -0.79
N VAL A 44 -18.51 3.96 -0.82
CA VAL A 44 -17.84 3.45 0.38
C VAL A 44 -17.65 4.59 1.39
N ASP A 45 -18.17 4.43 2.59
CA ASP A 45 -17.86 5.31 3.73
C ASP A 45 -16.46 4.98 4.27
N TRP A 46 -15.42 5.61 3.71
CA TRP A 46 -14.02 5.41 4.10
C TRP A 46 -13.72 5.89 5.52
N ASN A 47 -14.62 6.65 6.14
CA ASN A 47 -14.50 7.11 7.53
C ASN A 47 -15.02 6.07 8.54
N ASN A 48 -15.57 4.94 8.06
CA ASN A 48 -16.11 3.91 8.93
C ASN A 48 -15.01 3.22 9.76
N GLY A 49 -15.12 3.31 11.08
CA GLY A 49 -14.16 2.72 12.02
C GLY A 49 -14.09 1.19 11.98
N ILE A 50 -15.00 0.50 11.28
CA ILE A 50 -14.95 -0.95 11.11
C ILE A 50 -13.66 -1.42 10.43
N PHE A 51 -13.03 -0.58 9.59
CA PHE A 51 -11.77 -0.92 8.91
C PHE A 51 -10.56 -1.01 9.84
N LEU A 52 -10.69 -0.55 11.10
CA LEU A 52 -9.69 -0.79 12.15
C LEU A 52 -9.79 -2.21 12.75
N GLN A 53 -10.94 -2.87 12.60
CA GLN A 53 -11.19 -4.17 13.22
C GLN A 53 -10.70 -5.33 12.36
N ALA A 54 -10.51 -6.50 12.98
CA ALA A 54 -10.28 -7.74 12.25
C ALA A 54 -11.49 -8.07 11.34
N PRO A 55 -11.28 -8.64 10.14
CA PRO A 55 -12.37 -9.00 9.22
C PRO A 55 -13.07 -10.30 9.67
N GLY A 56 -13.65 -10.29 10.87
CA GLY A 56 -14.18 -11.47 11.54
C GLY A 56 -13.63 -11.59 12.96
N LYS A 57 -13.54 -12.82 13.47
CA LYS A 57 -12.96 -13.07 14.80
C LYS A 57 -11.45 -12.79 14.79
N PHE A 58 -10.99 -11.96 15.74
CA PHE A 58 -9.56 -11.69 15.91
C PHE A 58 -8.80 -12.97 16.28
N GLN A 59 -7.79 -13.28 15.47
CA GLN A 59 -6.95 -14.48 15.58
C GLN A 59 -5.47 -14.06 15.42
N PRO A 60 -4.83 -13.48 16.45
CA PRO A 60 -3.58 -12.72 16.34
C PRO A 60 -2.45 -13.51 15.67
N LEU A 61 -2.20 -14.76 16.09
CA LEU A 61 -1.13 -15.57 15.50
C LEU A 61 -1.41 -16.01 14.06
N LYS A 62 -2.69 -16.15 13.66
CA LYS A 62 -3.03 -16.41 12.24
C LYS A 62 -2.91 -15.14 11.41
N ALA A 63 -3.36 -14.01 11.94
CA ALA A 63 -3.18 -12.71 11.30
C ALA A 63 -1.70 -12.39 11.11
N LEU A 64 -0.85 -12.71 12.09
CA LEU A 64 0.60 -12.53 11.99
C LEU A 64 1.21 -13.33 10.83
N LYS A 65 0.70 -14.52 10.50
CA LYS A 65 1.12 -15.28 9.31
C LYS A 65 0.74 -14.56 8.01
N ALA A 66 -0.43 -13.93 7.95
CA ALA A 66 -0.83 -13.13 6.80
C ALA A 66 0.05 -11.87 6.66
N ILE A 67 0.33 -11.19 7.77
CA ILE A 67 1.27 -10.06 7.80
C ILE A 67 2.66 -10.50 7.36
N ASP A 68 3.15 -11.66 7.79
CA ASP A 68 4.42 -12.22 7.35
C ASP A 68 4.49 -12.37 5.82
N LYS A 69 3.41 -12.84 5.19
CA LYS A 69 3.33 -12.93 3.73
C LYS A 69 3.30 -11.57 3.05
N MET A 70 2.67 -10.57 3.66
CA MET A 70 2.71 -9.19 3.16
C MET A 70 4.13 -8.59 3.27
N ILE A 71 4.84 -8.85 4.38
CA ILE A 71 6.23 -8.43 4.58
C ILE A 71 7.13 -9.11 3.55
N GLU A 72 6.97 -10.42 3.35
CA GLU A 72 7.74 -11.21 2.38
C GLU A 72 7.50 -10.75 0.93
N MET A 73 6.28 -10.29 0.61
CA MET A 73 5.94 -9.66 -0.68
C MET A 73 6.56 -8.27 -0.80
N GLY A 74 6.44 -7.43 0.24
CA GLY A 74 7.00 -6.09 0.26
C GLY A 74 8.53 -6.07 0.12
N ALA A 75 9.22 -6.99 0.79
CA ALA A 75 10.67 -7.18 0.66
C ALA A 75 11.09 -7.65 -0.74
N ALA A 76 10.20 -8.27 -1.51
CA ALA A 76 10.50 -8.73 -2.87
C ALA A 76 10.19 -7.67 -3.94
N ALA A 77 9.34 -6.70 -3.64
CA ALA A 77 8.90 -5.67 -4.58
C ALA A 77 10.02 -4.70 -4.93
N ASP A 78 9.90 -4.05 -6.09
CA ASP A 78 10.84 -3.00 -6.49
C ASP A 78 10.74 -1.80 -5.53
N PRO A 79 11.84 -1.42 -4.84
CA PRO A 79 11.80 -0.33 -3.87
C PRO A 79 11.41 1.03 -4.47
N LYS A 80 11.72 1.28 -5.74
CA LYS A 80 11.32 2.50 -6.43
C LYS A 80 9.81 2.53 -6.65
N LEU A 81 9.22 1.41 -7.04
CA LEU A 81 7.77 1.31 -7.24
C LEU A 81 7.00 1.40 -5.92
N LEU A 82 7.53 0.86 -4.82
CA LEU A 82 6.98 1.07 -3.48
C LEU A 82 6.99 2.55 -3.08
N LYS A 83 8.09 3.26 -3.37
CA LYS A 83 8.19 4.70 -3.15
C LYS A 83 7.16 5.46 -3.99
N GLU A 84 7.06 5.19 -5.29
CA GLU A 84 6.10 5.84 -6.19
C GLU A 84 4.65 5.58 -5.73
N ALA A 85 4.34 4.38 -5.25
CA ALA A 85 3.04 4.07 -4.66
C ALA A 85 2.78 4.85 -3.37
N ALA A 86 3.78 5.00 -2.49
CA ALA A 86 3.65 5.83 -1.29
C ALA A 86 3.40 7.31 -1.62
N GLU A 87 4.12 7.86 -2.60
CA GLU A 87 3.92 9.24 -3.08
C GLU A 87 2.52 9.42 -3.70
N ALA A 88 2.01 8.44 -4.43
CA ALA A 88 0.64 8.46 -4.97
C ALA A 88 -0.41 8.50 -3.86
N HIS A 89 -0.25 7.71 -2.79
CA HIS A 89 -1.17 7.74 -1.63
C HIS A 89 -1.10 9.08 -0.90
N HIS A 90 0.10 9.62 -0.65
CA HIS A 90 0.26 10.96 -0.06
C HIS A 90 -0.48 12.03 -0.87
N LYS A 91 -0.32 12.01 -2.19
CA LYS A 91 -1.03 12.93 -3.09
C LYS A 91 -2.55 12.75 -3.01
N ALA A 92 -3.03 11.50 -3.00
CA ALA A 92 -4.45 11.16 -2.93
C ALA A 92 -5.10 11.64 -1.62
N ILE A 93 -4.38 11.57 -0.49
CA ILE A 93 -4.85 12.11 0.80
C ILE A 93 -5.11 13.62 0.69
N GLY A 94 -4.29 14.34 -0.08
CA GLY A 94 -4.44 15.78 -0.30
C GLY A 94 -5.69 16.21 -1.08
N SER A 95 -6.40 15.27 -1.74
CA SER A 95 -7.60 15.57 -2.53
C SER A 95 -8.88 14.93 -1.98
N ILE A 96 -8.83 14.37 -0.77
CA ILE A 96 -10.01 13.81 -0.09
C ILE A 96 -11.09 14.87 0.08
N SER A 97 -12.32 14.50 -0.25
CA SER A 97 -13.48 15.38 -0.13
C SER A 97 -14.79 14.61 0.11
N GLY A 98 -15.85 15.35 0.44
CA GLY A 98 -17.17 14.79 0.69
C GLY A 98 -17.30 14.05 2.04
N PRO A 99 -18.52 13.64 2.41
CA PRO A 99 -18.79 13.00 3.70
C PRO A 99 -18.16 11.61 3.82
N ASN A 100 -17.97 10.92 2.70
CA ASN A 100 -17.44 9.56 2.64
C ASN A 100 -15.91 9.48 2.62
N GLY A 101 -15.20 10.62 2.56
CA GLY A 101 -13.72 10.62 2.60
C GLY A 101 -13.03 10.07 1.35
N VAL A 102 -13.68 10.17 0.18
CA VAL A 102 -13.11 9.67 -1.09
C VAL A 102 -12.11 10.67 -1.69
N THR A 103 -11.01 10.17 -2.26
CA THR A 103 -10.02 10.95 -3.02
C THR A 103 -10.56 11.38 -4.39
N SER A 104 -9.84 12.23 -5.13
CA SER A 104 -10.24 12.62 -6.49
C SER A 104 -10.16 11.47 -7.50
N ARG A 105 -10.92 11.56 -8.61
CA ARG A 105 -10.87 10.55 -9.68
C ARG A 105 -9.47 10.36 -10.26
N ALA A 106 -8.75 11.45 -10.47
CA ALA A 106 -7.39 11.39 -11.01
C ALA A 106 -6.43 10.69 -10.03
N ASP A 107 -6.59 10.91 -8.73
CA ASP A 107 -5.74 10.29 -7.71
C ASP A 107 -6.11 8.82 -7.47
N TRP A 108 -7.39 8.46 -7.59
CA TRP A 108 -7.85 7.06 -7.59
C TRP A 108 -7.15 6.24 -8.70
N ASP A 109 -7.13 6.77 -9.93
CA ASP A 109 -6.48 6.10 -11.06
C ASP A 109 -4.96 6.00 -10.86
N ALA A 110 -4.34 7.07 -10.34
CA ALA A 110 -2.90 7.11 -10.08
C ALA A 110 -2.47 6.09 -9.01
N VAL A 111 -3.24 5.96 -7.92
CA VAL A 111 -2.99 4.96 -6.87
C VAL A 111 -3.12 3.55 -7.44
N ASN A 112 -4.19 3.26 -8.19
CA ASN A 112 -4.39 1.94 -8.80
C ASN A 112 -3.28 1.58 -9.79
N ALA A 113 -2.81 2.53 -10.60
CA ALA A 113 -1.69 2.31 -11.51
C ALA A 113 -0.39 2.00 -10.75
N ALA A 114 -0.07 2.77 -9.72
CA ALA A 114 1.13 2.58 -8.92
C ALA A 114 1.12 1.21 -8.20
N LEU A 115 -0.01 0.82 -7.60
CA LEU A 115 -0.16 -0.49 -6.98
C LEU A 115 -0.09 -1.64 -8.00
N GLY A 116 -0.67 -1.46 -9.19
CA GLY A 116 -0.54 -2.43 -10.28
C GLY A 116 0.92 -2.69 -10.66
N ARG A 117 1.75 -1.63 -10.73
CA ARG A 117 3.20 -1.76 -10.97
C ARG A 117 3.92 -2.47 -9.82
N VAL A 118 3.59 -2.15 -8.57
CA VAL A 118 4.13 -2.88 -7.39
C VAL A 118 3.81 -4.37 -7.48
N VAL A 119 2.57 -4.75 -7.80
CA VAL A 119 2.16 -6.15 -7.95
C VAL A 119 2.88 -6.83 -9.11
N ALA A 120 3.07 -6.13 -10.24
CA ALA A 120 3.84 -6.63 -11.36
C ALA A 120 5.33 -6.85 -11.01
N SER A 121 5.87 -6.13 -10.04
CA SER A 121 7.28 -6.25 -9.62
C SER A 121 7.60 -7.45 -8.73
N VAL A 122 6.60 -8.26 -8.36
CA VAL A 122 6.79 -9.47 -7.54
C VAL A 122 6.29 -10.73 -8.25
N PRO A 123 6.86 -11.92 -7.98
CA PRO A 123 6.32 -13.17 -8.51
C PRO A 123 4.89 -13.44 -8.06
N LYS A 124 4.06 -13.95 -8.98
CA LYS A 124 2.66 -14.33 -8.74
C LYS A 124 2.45 -15.15 -7.47
N ALA A 125 3.36 -16.08 -7.18
CA ALA A 125 3.27 -16.94 -6.00
C ALA A 125 3.24 -16.16 -4.67
N LYS A 126 3.98 -15.04 -4.57
CA LYS A 126 3.95 -14.19 -3.37
C LYS A 126 2.62 -13.47 -3.21
N VAL A 127 2.06 -12.98 -4.32
CA VAL A 127 0.73 -12.35 -4.34
C VAL A 127 -0.35 -13.35 -3.90
N MET A 128 -0.30 -14.58 -4.41
CA MET A 128 -1.26 -15.62 -4.03
C MET A 128 -1.10 -16.04 -2.57
N ALA A 129 0.13 -16.12 -2.04
CA ALA A 129 0.35 -16.42 -0.63
C ALA A 129 -0.29 -15.38 0.30
N VAL A 130 -0.26 -14.09 -0.07
CA VAL A 130 -1.00 -13.03 0.64
C VAL A 130 -2.51 -13.27 0.53
N TYR A 131 -3.04 -13.50 -0.68
CA TYR A 131 -4.47 -13.74 -0.88
C TYR A 131 -4.98 -14.92 -0.04
N ASP A 132 -4.29 -16.07 -0.08
CA ASP A 132 -4.70 -17.29 0.62
C ASP A 132 -4.64 -17.09 2.15
N SER A 133 -3.58 -16.47 2.66
CA SER A 133 -3.44 -16.22 4.10
C SER A 133 -4.43 -15.19 4.66
N VAL A 134 -4.79 -14.16 3.88
CA VAL A 134 -5.83 -13.19 4.27
C VAL A 134 -7.22 -13.81 4.20
N LYS A 135 -7.49 -14.65 3.19
CA LYS A 135 -8.74 -15.40 3.08
C LYS A 135 -8.98 -16.27 4.31
N ASP A 136 -7.95 -16.94 4.82
CA ASP A 136 -8.05 -17.82 5.99
C ASP A 136 -8.46 -17.13 7.30
N ILE A 137 -8.26 -15.81 7.40
CA ILE A 137 -8.66 -15.00 8.57
C ILE A 137 -9.91 -14.15 8.34
N THR A 138 -10.46 -14.17 7.13
CA THR A 138 -11.63 -13.37 6.75
C THR A 138 -12.90 -14.19 6.90
N ASP A 139 -13.88 -13.70 7.68
CA ASP A 139 -15.19 -14.33 7.79
C ASP A 139 -15.89 -14.32 6.41
N PRO A 140 -16.45 -15.44 5.94
CA PRO A 140 -17.09 -15.52 4.62
C PRO A 140 -18.25 -14.53 4.41
N LYS A 141 -18.83 -13.97 5.47
CA LYS A 141 -19.90 -12.96 5.40
C LYS A 141 -19.39 -11.55 5.18
N VAL A 142 -18.09 -11.28 5.37
CA VAL A 142 -17.50 -9.93 5.21
C VAL A 142 -17.77 -9.34 3.82
N PRO A 143 -17.53 -10.05 2.70
CA PRO A 143 -17.81 -9.49 1.38
C PRO A 143 -19.28 -9.13 1.16
N ALA A 144 -20.21 -9.96 1.64
CA ALA A 144 -21.64 -9.71 1.52
C ALA A 144 -22.06 -8.48 2.37
N TYR A 145 -21.52 -8.37 3.59
CA TYR A 145 -21.76 -7.20 4.44
C TYR A 145 -21.21 -5.92 3.81
N MET A 146 -19.97 -5.91 3.32
CA MET A 146 -19.38 -4.75 2.64
C MET A 146 -20.20 -4.33 1.42
N LYS A 147 -20.63 -5.29 0.59
CA LYS A 147 -21.48 -5.01 -0.58
C LYS A 147 -22.85 -4.45 -0.20
N SER A 148 -23.40 -4.81 0.96
CA SER A 148 -24.71 -4.30 1.42
C SER A 148 -24.71 -2.82 1.80
N LEU A 149 -23.52 -2.21 1.97
CA LEU A 149 -23.36 -0.80 2.34
C LEU A 149 -23.24 0.14 1.13
N VAL A 150 -23.25 -0.42 -0.09
CA VAL A 150 -23.06 0.31 -1.35
C VAL A 150 -24.09 -0.12 -2.40
N ASN A 151 -24.04 0.46 -3.59
CA ASN A 151 -24.81 -0.03 -4.72
C ASN A 151 -24.22 -1.35 -5.24
N GLY A 152 -25.02 -2.43 -5.18
CA GLY A 152 -24.60 -3.76 -5.61
C GLY A 152 -24.11 -3.83 -7.06
N PRO A 153 -24.86 -3.30 -8.05
CA PRO A 153 -24.42 -3.20 -9.44
C PRO A 153 -23.07 -2.47 -9.63
N ASP A 154 -22.85 -1.34 -8.97
CA ASP A 154 -21.59 -0.60 -9.07
C ASP A 154 -20.42 -1.41 -8.51
N ALA A 155 -20.61 -2.14 -7.41
CA ALA A 155 -19.62 -3.05 -6.85
C ALA A 155 -19.30 -4.23 -7.81
N GLU A 156 -20.31 -4.80 -8.47
CA GLU A 156 -20.12 -5.86 -9.47
C GLU A 156 -19.37 -5.36 -10.70
N ASN A 157 -19.68 -4.15 -11.17
CA ASN A 157 -18.98 -3.50 -12.28
C ASN A 157 -17.51 -3.21 -11.93
N ALA A 158 -17.25 -2.69 -10.72
CA ALA A 158 -15.90 -2.47 -10.21
C ALA A 158 -15.11 -3.78 -10.16
N TYR A 159 -15.72 -4.88 -9.68
CA TYR A 159 -15.06 -6.18 -9.63
C TYR A 159 -14.77 -6.76 -11.02
N LYS A 160 -15.70 -6.64 -11.97
CA LYS A 160 -15.46 -7.06 -13.37
C LYS A 160 -14.26 -6.30 -13.96
N ALA A 161 -14.19 -4.99 -13.77
CA ALA A 161 -13.06 -4.20 -14.25
C ALA A 161 -11.75 -4.54 -13.53
N PHE A 162 -11.80 -4.89 -12.25
CA PHE A 162 -10.65 -5.42 -11.52
C PHE A 162 -10.13 -6.73 -12.16
N LEU A 163 -11.02 -7.63 -12.59
CA LEU A 163 -10.65 -8.85 -13.29
C LEU A 163 -9.96 -8.58 -14.64
N GLU A 164 -10.33 -7.51 -15.35
CA GLU A 164 -9.65 -7.10 -16.58
C GLU A 164 -8.29 -6.45 -16.28
N PHE A 165 -8.24 -5.58 -15.26
CA PHE A 165 -7.01 -4.90 -14.83
C PHE A 165 -5.93 -5.89 -14.38
N LYS A 166 -6.30 -6.88 -13.56
CA LYS A 166 -5.35 -7.88 -13.05
C LYS A 166 -4.75 -8.76 -14.15
N ASP A 167 -5.39 -8.92 -15.30
CA ASP A 167 -4.81 -9.63 -16.45
C ASP A 167 -3.67 -8.82 -17.10
N VAL A 168 -3.82 -7.49 -17.18
CA VAL A 168 -2.74 -6.59 -17.65
C VAL A 168 -1.57 -6.58 -16.68
N VAL A 169 -1.85 -6.54 -15.37
CA VAL A 169 -0.81 -6.63 -14.34
C VAL A 169 -0.07 -7.98 -14.45
N ALA A 170 -0.79 -9.09 -14.58
CA ALA A 170 -0.21 -10.43 -14.71
C ALA A 170 0.66 -10.58 -15.96
N LYS A 171 0.26 -9.98 -17.10
CA LYS A 171 1.06 -9.95 -18.34
C LYS A 171 2.43 -9.27 -18.13
N ASN A 172 2.47 -8.26 -17.28
CA ASN A 172 3.67 -7.47 -17.00
C ASN A 172 4.42 -7.93 -15.74
N GLN A 173 4.02 -9.06 -15.14
CA GLN A 173 4.53 -9.52 -13.86
C GLN A 173 5.88 -10.26 -13.99
N VAL A 174 6.82 -10.00 -13.08
CA VAL A 174 8.10 -10.71 -13.03
C VAL A 174 7.93 -12.17 -12.61
N THR A 175 8.82 -13.05 -13.07
CA THR A 175 8.79 -14.48 -12.73
C THR A 175 9.66 -14.83 -11.53
N THR A 176 10.67 -14.01 -11.21
CA THR A 176 11.62 -14.24 -10.11
C THR A 176 11.63 -13.07 -9.14
N ALA A 177 11.83 -13.35 -7.86
CA ALA A 177 11.95 -12.31 -6.83
C ALA A 177 13.29 -11.56 -6.97
N SER A 178 13.32 -10.32 -6.46
CA SER A 178 14.55 -9.55 -6.34
C SER A 178 15.53 -10.20 -5.34
N ALA A 179 16.83 -9.91 -5.49
CA ALA A 179 17.87 -10.37 -4.57
C ALA A 179 17.65 -9.80 -3.15
N PRO A 180 18.11 -10.47 -2.07
CA PRO A 180 18.05 -9.96 -0.70
C PRO A 180 18.69 -8.58 -0.54
N ALA A 181 18.29 -7.84 0.50
CA ALA A 181 18.89 -6.53 0.77
C ALA A 181 20.36 -6.65 1.19
N VAL A 182 21.14 -5.60 0.92
CA VAL A 182 22.52 -5.50 1.43
C VAL A 182 22.48 -4.89 2.83
N VAL A 183 22.96 -5.65 3.81
CA VAL A 183 22.96 -5.23 5.22
C VAL A 183 24.39 -4.90 5.66
N PRO A 184 24.67 -3.65 6.12
CA PRO A 184 25.94 -3.32 6.74
C PRO A 184 26.20 -4.17 8.00
N SER A 185 27.45 -4.52 8.27
CA SER A 185 27.84 -5.28 9.47
C SER A 185 28.88 -4.52 10.28
N GLY A 186 28.77 -4.59 11.61
CA GLY A 186 29.70 -3.97 12.55
C GLY A 186 29.68 -2.44 12.57
N ASP A 187 28.62 -1.81 12.07
CA ASP A 187 28.47 -0.36 12.12
C ASP A 187 28.07 0.13 13.53
N LYS A 188 28.24 1.43 13.78
CA LYS A 188 27.95 2.02 15.10
C LYS A 188 26.47 1.89 15.48
N ILE A 189 25.58 1.87 14.50
CA ILE A 189 24.14 1.69 14.73
C ILE A 189 23.87 0.26 15.21
N GLY A 190 24.44 -0.77 14.58
CA GLY A 190 24.30 -2.15 15.02
C GLY A 190 24.81 -2.38 16.45
N VAL A 191 25.95 -1.78 16.81
CA VAL A 191 26.49 -1.85 18.19
C VAL A 191 25.53 -1.20 19.20
N ALA A 192 25.02 -0.01 18.90
CA ALA A 192 24.08 0.68 19.78
C ALA A 192 22.73 -0.05 19.86
N ALA A 193 22.24 -0.60 18.76
CA ALA A 193 21.00 -1.38 18.69
C ALA A 193 21.08 -2.62 19.58
N LYS A 194 22.23 -3.31 19.60
CA LYS A 194 22.42 -4.44 20.54
C LYS A 194 22.26 -4.00 22.00
N ALA A 195 22.90 -2.91 22.41
CA ALA A 195 22.79 -2.42 23.78
C ALA A 195 21.34 -2.01 24.13
N LEU A 196 20.61 -1.41 23.19
CA LEU A 196 19.19 -1.10 23.33
C LEU A 196 18.35 -2.38 23.49
N SER A 197 18.57 -3.38 22.64
CA SER A 197 17.85 -4.67 22.70
C SER A 197 18.09 -5.37 24.03
N ASP A 198 19.35 -5.49 24.48
CA ASP A 198 19.68 -6.14 25.75
C ASP A 198 18.98 -5.46 26.94
N ALA A 199 18.88 -4.12 26.93
CA ALA A 199 18.23 -3.35 27.99
C ALA A 199 16.69 -3.40 27.94
N SER A 200 16.10 -3.44 26.74
CA SER A 200 14.65 -3.34 26.53
C SER A 200 13.93 -4.69 26.40
N TYR A 201 14.66 -5.78 26.14
CA TYR A 201 14.05 -7.10 25.94
C TYR A 201 13.23 -7.61 27.14
N PRO A 202 13.61 -7.37 28.42
CA PRO A 202 12.73 -7.69 29.54
C PRO A 202 11.33 -7.06 29.40
N PHE A 203 11.26 -5.79 29.01
CA PHE A 203 9.99 -5.10 28.76
C PHE A 203 9.24 -5.69 27.55
N ILE A 204 9.93 -6.02 26.46
CA ILE A 204 9.32 -6.65 25.26
C ILE A 204 8.61 -7.97 25.61
N LYS A 205 9.14 -8.75 26.55
CA LYS A 205 8.52 -10.01 27.01
C LYS A 205 7.25 -9.81 27.84
N ASP A 206 7.12 -8.66 28.49
CA ASP A 206 5.99 -8.36 29.38
C ASP A 206 4.78 -7.79 28.61
N ILE A 207 4.97 -7.41 27.35
CA ILE A 207 3.89 -6.94 26.47
C ILE A 207 3.01 -8.14 26.06
N ASP A 208 1.69 -7.98 26.18
CA ASP A 208 0.71 -8.92 25.63
C ASP A 208 0.49 -8.66 24.12
N TRP A 209 1.38 -9.21 23.30
CA TRP A 209 1.34 -9.10 21.83
C TRP A 209 0.08 -9.69 21.19
N LEU A 210 -0.71 -10.48 21.92
CA LEU A 210 -1.91 -11.14 21.41
C LEU A 210 -3.19 -10.38 21.78
N SER A 211 -3.07 -9.25 22.48
CA SER A 211 -4.19 -8.43 22.92
C SER A 211 -4.93 -7.75 21.75
N ASP A 212 -6.25 -7.60 21.88
CA ASP A 212 -7.07 -6.80 20.95
C ASP A 212 -7.04 -5.29 21.28
N ILE A 213 -6.31 -4.88 22.34
CA ILE A 213 -6.22 -3.48 22.77
C ILE A 213 -5.68 -2.58 21.65
N TYR A 214 -4.81 -3.13 20.79
CA TYR A 214 -4.21 -2.43 19.65
C TYR A 214 -5.21 -2.11 18.53
N LEU A 215 -6.41 -2.70 18.55
CA LEU A 215 -7.49 -2.43 17.60
C LEU A 215 -8.55 -1.46 18.17
N LYS A 216 -8.36 -0.94 19.39
CA LYS A 216 -9.27 0.06 19.94
C LYS A 216 -9.02 1.42 19.28
N PRO A 217 -10.08 2.16 18.91
CA PRO A 217 -9.93 3.48 18.31
C PRO A 217 -9.26 4.44 19.29
N LEU A 218 -8.51 5.40 18.75
CA LEU A 218 -7.91 6.47 19.55
C LEU A 218 -9.02 7.34 20.16
N PRO A 219 -9.05 7.52 21.50
CA PRO A 219 -10.09 8.30 22.15
C PRO A 219 -10.19 9.73 21.59
N GLY A 220 -11.39 10.10 21.16
CA GLY A 220 -11.68 11.45 20.67
C GLY A 220 -11.04 11.81 19.32
N LYS A 221 -10.56 10.83 18.54
CA LYS A 221 -10.01 11.06 17.20
C LYS A 221 -10.90 10.50 16.12
N THR A 222 -11.12 11.32 15.09
CA THR A 222 -11.84 10.94 13.87
C THR A 222 -10.89 10.25 12.87
N ALA A 223 -11.46 9.56 11.88
CA ALA A 223 -10.68 8.95 10.80
C ALA A 223 -9.85 10.00 10.01
N PRO A 224 -10.39 11.18 9.62
CA PRO A 224 -9.60 12.21 8.95
C PRO A 224 -8.45 12.77 9.80
N GLU A 225 -8.61 12.89 11.12
CA GLU A 225 -7.53 13.32 12.02
C GLU A 225 -6.42 12.26 12.10
N THR A 226 -6.80 10.99 12.21
CA THR A 226 -5.86 9.86 12.24
C THR A 226 -5.11 9.73 10.91
N LEU A 227 -5.80 9.95 9.79
CA LEU A 227 -5.23 9.90 8.45
C LEU A 227 -4.14 10.96 8.23
N LYS A 228 -4.27 12.17 8.82
CA LYS A 228 -3.20 13.20 8.76
C LYS A 228 -1.91 12.75 9.44
N ALA A 229 -2.00 11.93 10.49
CA ALA A 229 -0.81 11.36 11.15
C ALA A 229 -0.21 10.22 10.31
N ILE A 230 -1.06 9.36 9.74
CA ILE A 230 -0.65 8.29 8.81
C ILE A 230 0.06 8.88 7.58
N ASP A 231 -0.44 9.98 7.03
CA ASP A 231 0.18 10.69 5.91
C ASP A 231 1.64 11.07 6.19
N LYS A 232 1.97 11.48 7.42
CA LYS A 232 3.36 11.78 7.80
C LYS A 232 4.25 10.55 7.77
N MET A 233 3.73 9.38 8.15
CA MET A 233 4.46 8.12 8.06
C MET A 233 4.66 7.68 6.61
N ILE A 234 3.65 7.88 5.74
CA ILE A 234 3.75 7.62 4.30
C ILE A 234 4.85 8.50 3.67
N VAL A 235 4.83 9.81 3.97
CA VAL A 235 5.86 10.76 3.49
C VAL A 235 7.25 10.39 3.99
N MET A 236 7.37 9.92 5.23
CA MET A 236 8.64 9.42 5.77
C MET A 236 9.12 8.18 5.02
N GLY A 237 8.24 7.18 4.82
CA GLY A 237 8.56 5.96 4.09
C GLY A 237 9.01 6.22 2.65
N ALA A 238 8.35 7.13 1.93
CA ALA A 238 8.73 7.53 0.57
C ALA A 238 10.13 8.19 0.47
N LYS A 239 10.63 8.74 1.58
CA LYS A 239 11.95 9.41 1.64
C LYS A 239 13.06 8.50 2.17
N MET A 240 12.73 7.37 2.77
CA MET A 240 13.71 6.42 3.29
C MET A 240 14.45 5.70 2.16
N ASP A 241 15.66 5.21 2.47
CA ASP A 241 16.42 4.39 1.54
C ASP A 241 15.71 3.05 1.29
N GLY A 242 15.49 2.72 0.02
CA GLY A 242 14.74 1.53 -0.38
C GLY A 242 15.42 0.21 0.00
N ASN A 243 16.76 0.15 -0.01
CA ASN A 243 17.49 -1.03 0.42
C ASN A 243 17.39 -1.21 1.95
N LEU A 244 17.43 -0.12 2.73
CA LEU A 244 17.25 -0.18 4.18
C LEU A 244 15.81 -0.56 4.58
N LEU A 245 14.79 -0.07 3.88
CA LEU A 245 13.41 -0.51 4.08
C LEU A 245 13.26 -2.00 3.80
N LYS A 246 13.86 -2.49 2.71
CA LYS A 246 13.88 -3.90 2.35
C LYS A 246 14.58 -4.76 3.40
N ALA A 247 15.76 -4.33 3.87
CA ALA A 247 16.49 -5.00 4.94
C ALA A 247 15.68 -5.07 6.24
N ALA A 248 14.98 -3.99 6.60
CA ALA A 248 14.11 -3.96 7.77
C ALA A 248 12.93 -4.93 7.63
N ALA A 249 12.31 -5.02 6.45
CA ALA A 249 11.25 -5.99 6.17
C ALA A 249 11.76 -7.43 6.29
N GLU A 250 12.92 -7.75 5.72
CA GLU A 250 13.55 -9.08 5.83
C GLU A 250 13.90 -9.44 7.29
N ALA A 251 14.33 -8.47 8.09
CA ALA A 251 14.57 -8.67 9.52
C ALA A 251 13.29 -8.99 10.30
N HIS A 252 12.17 -8.31 10.01
CA HIS A 252 10.88 -8.61 10.64
C HIS A 252 10.34 -9.98 10.23
N HIS A 253 10.48 -10.37 8.95
CA HIS A 253 10.15 -11.72 8.48
C HIS A 253 10.93 -12.78 9.28
N LYS A 254 12.24 -12.58 9.47
CA LYS A 254 13.07 -13.47 10.28
C LYS A 254 12.63 -13.51 11.75
N ALA A 255 12.29 -12.38 12.35
CA ALA A 255 11.82 -12.27 13.73
C ALA A 255 10.49 -13.01 13.95
N ILE A 256 9.55 -12.90 13.00
CA ILE A 256 8.29 -13.66 13.05
C ILE A 256 8.57 -15.17 13.05
N GLY A 257 9.60 -15.61 12.31
CA GLY A 257 10.04 -17.00 12.29
C GLY A 257 10.56 -17.57 13.61
N SER A 258 10.88 -16.72 14.61
CA SER A 258 11.43 -17.15 15.91
C SER A 258 10.51 -16.86 17.11
N ILE A 259 9.27 -16.44 16.89
CA ILE A 259 8.35 -16.14 17.99
C ILE A 259 8.00 -17.36 18.83
N ASP A 260 7.83 -17.16 20.13
CA ASP A 260 7.26 -18.14 21.04
C ASP A 260 5.71 -18.18 20.98
N ALA A 261 5.09 -18.98 21.85
CA ALA A 261 3.64 -19.12 21.92
C ALA A 261 2.90 -17.82 22.32
N LYS A 262 3.60 -16.84 22.88
CA LYS A 262 3.08 -15.51 23.24
C LYS A 262 3.32 -14.47 22.16
N GLY A 263 3.95 -14.84 21.04
CA GLY A 263 4.30 -13.90 19.97
C GLY A 263 5.60 -13.14 20.20
N VAL A 264 6.42 -13.54 21.17
CA VAL A 264 7.68 -12.86 21.49
C VAL A 264 8.83 -13.44 20.66
N THR A 265 9.45 -12.62 19.80
CA THR A 265 10.64 -12.99 19.00
C THR A 265 11.87 -13.24 19.88
N SER A 266 12.84 -14.00 19.37
CA SER A 266 14.14 -14.21 20.02
C SER A 266 14.94 -12.93 20.27
N THR A 267 15.90 -12.98 21.21
CA THR A 267 16.85 -11.88 21.52
C THR A 267 17.91 -11.62 20.45
N ALA A 268 18.17 -12.61 19.58
CA ALA A 268 19.34 -12.69 18.71
C ALA A 268 19.31 -11.73 17.51
#